data_AF-A0A7S3RIF9-F1
#
_entry.id   AF-A0A7S3RIF9-F1
#
_cell.length_a   1.000
_cell.length_b   1.000
_cell.length_c   1.000
_cell.angle_alpha   90.00
_cell.angle_beta   90.00
_cell.angle_gamma   90.00
#
_symmetry.space_group_name_H-M   'P 1'
#
loop_
_entity.id
_entity.type
_entity.pdbx_description
1 polymer ?
#
loop_
_entity_poly.entity_id
_entity_poly.type
_entity_poly.pdbx_seq_one_letter_code
_entity_poly.pdbx_strand_id
1 'polypeptide(L)'
;ASAATSSPVLSRASARRGARDDFVEPEVEESELSLAPCHDMSANSATTRKLRAATAASPISPVVLEALGALAAIDSSLAAGARRGLRPVVEGRALALDRRLLGASGELRAELEGAERELDALCEASGTAVARLQTTRAATEVLLSQTSQLQEQVSQAKKQERLAGALAEALQLSAEDEATLNAPQDAPLSLDALLGALDRVASVGERARHLEGGALAQLGRQASARMDAYEERGYASLFRWLAAEVPRLPPHAAQRQAAA
;
A
#
# COMPACT_ATOMS: atom_id res chain seq x y z
N ALA A 1 20.56 29.60 14.59
CA ALA A 1 20.60 28.56 15.63
C ALA A 1 20.54 27.20 14.95
N SER A 2 21.44 26.29 15.35
CA SER A 2 21.58 24.86 14.98
C SER A 2 21.88 24.53 13.51
N ALA A 3 23.14 24.25 13.12
CA ALA A 3 23.91 22.98 13.27
C ALA A 3 23.43 21.91 12.27
N ALA A 4 24.13 21.62 11.16
CA ALA A 4 25.41 20.91 10.99
C ALA A 4 25.35 19.38 11.24
N THR A 5 25.44 18.61 10.15
CA THR A 5 25.94 17.21 9.99
C THR A 5 25.78 16.91 8.48
N SER A 6 26.78 16.79 7.60
CA SER A 6 28.07 16.07 7.58
C SER A 6 27.95 14.59 7.89
N SER A 7 27.82 13.73 6.87
CA SER A 7 28.94 12.97 6.31
C SER A 7 28.48 11.81 5.40
N PRO A 8 29.29 11.44 4.38
CA PRO A 8 29.08 10.31 3.48
C PRO A 8 29.78 9.04 4.01
N VAL A 9 29.20 7.85 3.78
CA VAL A 9 29.85 6.57 4.09
C VAL A 9 29.59 5.53 3.00
N LEU A 10 30.65 5.27 2.23
CA LEU A 10 31.20 3.97 1.78
C LEU A 10 30.27 2.74 1.78
N SER A 11 30.15 2.09 0.61
CA SER A 11 30.22 0.62 0.51
C SER A 11 30.48 0.21 -0.95
N ARG A 12 31.74 -0.07 -1.30
CA ARG A 12 32.36 -1.40 -1.40
C ARG A 12 32.01 -2.17 -2.68
N ALA A 13 32.98 -2.08 -3.59
CA ALA A 13 33.41 -3.07 -4.57
C ALA A 13 32.89 -4.50 -4.38
N SER A 14 32.11 -4.97 -5.35
CA SER A 14 31.78 -6.38 -5.58
C SER A 14 32.76 -6.97 -6.59
N ALA A 15 33.91 -7.40 -6.08
CA ALA A 15 34.82 -8.33 -6.76
C ALA A 15 35.02 -9.56 -5.87
N ARG A 16 34.28 -10.62 -6.14
CA ARG A 16 34.54 -12.00 -5.68
C ARG A 16 34.20 -12.89 -6.88
N ARG A 17 35.19 -13.33 -7.67
CA ARG A 17 36.10 -14.45 -7.38
C ARG A 17 35.29 -15.74 -7.25
N GLY A 18 35.06 -16.38 -8.39
CA GLY A 18 34.57 -17.75 -8.46
C GLY A 18 35.61 -18.67 -7.82
N ALA A 19 35.34 -19.07 -6.59
CA ALA A 19 35.94 -20.24 -5.99
C ALA A 19 35.03 -21.41 -6.38
N ARG A 20 35.62 -22.36 -7.13
CA ARG A 20 35.12 -23.74 -7.18
C ARG A 20 35.22 -24.25 -5.76
N ASP A 21 34.09 -24.43 -5.10
CA ASP A 21 34.04 -25.28 -3.92
C ASP A 21 33.87 -26.71 -4.42
N ASP A 22 34.87 -27.48 -4.03
CA ASP A 22 35.06 -28.88 -4.30
C ASP A 22 33.85 -29.67 -3.76
N PHE A 23 33.18 -30.36 -4.66
CA PHE A 23 32.28 -31.45 -4.32
C PHE A 23 33.15 -32.60 -3.81
N VAL A 24 33.41 -32.60 -2.50
CA VAL A 24 33.98 -33.73 -1.79
C VAL A 24 32.89 -34.80 -1.76
N GLU A 25 33.08 -35.83 -2.57
CA GLU A 25 32.34 -37.08 -2.46
C GLU A 25 32.39 -37.55 -0.99
N PRO A 26 31.28 -37.94 -0.37
CA PRO A 26 31.37 -38.73 0.84
C PRO A 26 31.95 -40.07 0.42
N GLU A 27 33.25 -40.27 0.65
CA GLU A 27 33.86 -41.59 0.71
C GLU A 27 32.99 -42.41 1.67
N VAL A 28 32.24 -43.33 1.08
CA VAL A 28 31.61 -44.42 1.81
C VAL A 28 32.79 -45.24 2.30
N GLU A 29 33.25 -44.92 3.50
CA GLU A 29 34.01 -45.83 4.35
C GLU A 29 33.11 -47.07 4.49
N GLU A 30 33.28 -48.01 3.55
CA GLU A 30 32.97 -49.41 3.74
C GLU A 30 33.78 -49.82 4.96
N SER A 31 33.18 -49.61 6.12
CA SER A 31 33.54 -50.30 7.35
C SER A 31 33.35 -51.77 7.02
N GLU A 32 34.40 -52.37 6.49
CA GLU A 32 34.68 -53.79 6.63
C GLU A 32 34.60 -54.07 8.12
N LEU A 33 33.38 -54.35 8.58
CA LEU A 33 33.12 -55.15 9.74
C LEU A 33 33.77 -56.48 9.42
N SER A 34 35.06 -56.53 9.70
CA SER A 34 35.83 -57.71 10.01
C SER A 34 34.95 -58.50 10.99
N LEU A 35 34.17 -59.39 10.41
CA LEU A 35 33.64 -60.57 11.06
C LEU A 35 34.89 -61.31 11.52
N ALA A 36 35.39 -60.92 12.69
CA ALA A 36 36.32 -61.71 13.46
C ALA A 36 35.73 -63.12 13.41
N PRO A 37 36.44 -64.12 12.84
CA PRO A 37 35.95 -65.47 12.85
C PRO A 37 35.69 -65.77 14.31
N CYS A 38 34.41 -66.01 14.65
CA CYS A 38 34.01 -66.36 15.99
C CYS A 38 34.98 -67.45 16.41
N HIS A 39 35.85 -67.13 17.38
CA HIS A 39 36.94 -67.96 17.84
C HIS A 39 36.51 -69.41 17.68
N ASP A 40 37.15 -70.14 16.76
CA ASP A 40 37.17 -71.59 16.85
C ASP A 40 37.49 -71.85 18.30
N MET A 41 36.53 -72.43 19.02
CA MET A 41 36.72 -72.89 20.38
C MET A 41 37.88 -73.86 20.29
N SER A 42 39.09 -73.32 20.50
CA SER A 42 40.31 -74.07 20.40
C SER A 42 40.11 -75.25 21.32
N ALA A 43 40.14 -76.44 20.73
CA ALA A 43 40.05 -77.71 21.44
C ALA A 43 41.16 -77.88 22.51
N ASN A 44 42.01 -76.87 22.70
CA ASN A 44 43.13 -76.80 23.64
C ASN A 44 43.18 -75.53 24.50
N SER A 45 42.04 -74.89 24.81
CA SER A 45 42.02 -73.81 25.81
C SER A 45 42.51 -74.31 27.18
N ALA A 46 43.16 -73.45 27.97
CA ALA A 46 43.72 -73.85 29.27
C ALA A 46 42.65 -74.41 30.22
N THR A 47 41.39 -74.01 30.05
CA THR A 47 40.24 -74.55 30.77
C THR A 47 39.89 -75.96 30.29
N THR A 48 39.90 -76.28 29.00
CA THR A 48 39.67 -77.67 28.52
C THR A 48 40.77 -78.61 29.00
N ARG A 49 42.03 -78.15 29.05
CA ARG A 49 43.15 -78.92 29.61
C ARG A 49 43.02 -79.17 31.11
N LYS A 50 42.63 -78.14 31.88
CA LYS A 50 42.41 -78.26 33.33
C LYS A 50 41.20 -79.15 33.65
N LEU A 51 40.13 -79.06 32.86
CA LEU A 51 38.95 -79.91 33.00
C LEU A 51 39.31 -81.37 32.65
N ARG A 52 40.07 -81.60 31.56
CA ARG A 52 40.54 -82.93 31.15
C ARG A 52 41.49 -83.56 32.17
N ALA A 53 42.36 -82.75 32.79
CA ALA A 53 43.24 -83.19 33.88
C ALA A 53 42.45 -83.50 35.16
N ALA A 54 41.46 -82.68 35.51
CA ALA A 54 40.59 -82.93 36.66
C ALA A 54 39.67 -84.15 36.47
N THR A 55 39.21 -84.43 35.24
CA THR A 55 38.43 -85.63 34.93
C THR A 55 39.27 -86.90 34.85
N ALA A 56 40.56 -86.80 34.53
CA ALA A 56 41.48 -87.96 34.54
C ALA A 56 41.91 -88.37 35.96
N ALA A 57 41.76 -87.48 36.95
CA ALA A 57 42.20 -87.70 38.33
C ALA A 57 41.10 -88.28 39.26
N SER A 58 39.88 -88.48 38.78
CA SER A 58 38.75 -89.01 39.57
C SER A 58 38.14 -90.22 38.86
N PRO A 59 37.72 -91.30 39.56
CA PRO A 59 37.14 -92.50 38.94
C PRO A 59 35.69 -92.23 38.53
N ILE A 60 35.49 -91.31 37.59
CA ILE A 60 34.20 -91.05 36.97
C ILE A 60 33.92 -92.25 36.07
N SER A 61 32.87 -93.01 36.37
CA SER A 61 32.52 -94.20 35.60
C SER A 61 32.32 -93.85 34.12
N PRO A 62 32.69 -94.73 33.18
CA PRO A 62 32.62 -94.44 31.74
C PRO A 62 31.21 -94.07 31.27
N VAL A 63 30.19 -94.58 31.95
CA VAL A 63 28.77 -94.27 31.71
C VAL A 63 28.43 -92.81 32.02
N VAL A 64 29.07 -92.20 33.02
CA VAL A 64 28.84 -90.79 33.39
C VAL A 64 29.55 -89.86 32.41
N LEU A 65 30.72 -90.26 31.88
CA LEU A 65 31.41 -89.54 30.81
C LEU A 65 30.63 -89.60 29.49
N GLU A 66 30.05 -90.74 29.14
CA GLU A 66 29.13 -90.84 28.00
C GLU A 66 27.87 -90.01 28.19
N ALA A 67 27.26 -90.02 29.38
CA ALA A 67 26.08 -89.21 29.68
C ALA A 67 26.38 -87.70 29.63
N LEU A 68 27.53 -87.27 30.14
CA LEU A 68 27.98 -85.87 30.07
C LEU A 68 28.39 -85.47 28.65
N GLY A 69 29.00 -86.38 27.88
CA GLY A 69 29.29 -86.19 26.45
C GLY A 69 28.01 -86.08 25.62
N ALA A 70 26.99 -86.90 25.92
CA ALA A 70 25.68 -86.82 25.31
C ALA A 70 24.95 -85.52 25.70
N LEU A 71 25.03 -85.07 26.95
CA LEU A 71 24.49 -83.78 27.39
C LEU A 71 25.20 -82.59 26.73
N ALA A 72 26.53 -82.62 26.57
CA ALA A 72 27.28 -81.58 25.85
C ALA A 72 27.00 -81.60 24.33
N ALA A 73 26.76 -82.78 23.75
CA ALA A 73 26.29 -82.93 22.38
C ALA A 73 24.85 -82.41 22.21
N ILE A 74 23.99 -82.59 23.22
CA ILE A 74 22.65 -82.01 23.25
C ILE A 74 22.74 -80.49 23.36
N ASP A 75 23.63 -79.92 24.17
CA ASP A 75 23.81 -78.45 24.26
C ASP A 75 24.37 -77.84 22.98
N SER A 76 25.33 -78.48 22.32
CA SER A 76 25.85 -78.02 21.03
C SER A 76 24.84 -78.18 19.89
N SER A 77 24.04 -79.25 19.89
CA SER A 77 22.96 -79.44 18.91
C SER A 77 21.74 -78.54 19.19
N LEU A 78 21.41 -78.28 20.45
CA LEU A 78 20.41 -77.30 20.90
C LEU A 78 20.87 -75.87 20.59
N ALA A 79 22.15 -75.55 20.78
CA ALA A 79 22.73 -74.25 20.40
C ALA A 79 22.79 -74.09 18.88
N ALA A 80 23.08 -75.15 18.12
CA ALA A 80 23.02 -75.13 16.66
C ALA A 80 21.57 -75.00 16.16
N GLY A 81 20.61 -75.67 16.80
CA GLY A 81 19.17 -75.52 16.54
C GLY A 81 18.66 -74.12 16.90
N ALA A 82 19.08 -73.57 18.04
CA ALA A 82 18.76 -72.22 18.48
C ALA A 82 19.36 -71.17 17.55
N ARG A 83 20.61 -71.35 17.07
CA ARG A 83 21.22 -70.48 16.04
C ARG A 83 20.50 -70.59 14.69
N ARG A 84 20.14 -71.80 14.25
CA ARG A 84 19.34 -72.03 13.04
C ARG A 84 17.93 -71.45 13.15
N GLY A 85 17.34 -71.38 14.34
CA GLY A 85 16.06 -70.70 14.61
C GLY A 85 16.19 -69.18 14.78
N LEU A 86 17.33 -68.68 15.26
CA LEU A 86 17.58 -67.24 15.44
C LEU A 86 17.72 -66.51 14.11
N ARG A 87 18.41 -67.10 13.13
CA ARG A 87 18.58 -66.51 11.80
C ARG A 87 17.25 -66.14 11.12
N PRO A 88 16.27 -67.05 10.94
CA PRO A 88 14.98 -66.69 10.34
C PRO A 88 14.16 -65.73 11.21
N VAL A 89 14.34 -65.75 12.54
CA VAL A 89 13.69 -64.77 13.44
C VAL A 89 14.30 -63.37 13.29
N VAL A 90 15.62 -63.26 13.17
CA VAL A 90 16.32 -62.00 12.96
C VAL A 90 16.06 -61.47 11.56
N GLU A 91 16.14 -62.31 10.53
CA GLU A 91 15.80 -61.95 9.14
C GLU A 91 14.32 -61.54 9.03
N GLY A 92 13.41 -62.27 9.68
CA GLY A 92 11.99 -61.91 9.74
C GLY A 92 11.74 -60.57 10.45
N ARG A 93 12.46 -60.29 11.54
CA ARG A 93 12.39 -59.00 12.24
C ARG A 93 13.01 -57.87 11.42
N ALA A 94 14.14 -58.10 10.76
CA ALA A 94 14.79 -57.13 9.89
C ALA A 94 13.87 -56.76 8.72
N LEU A 95 13.30 -57.75 8.02
CA LEU A 95 12.31 -57.53 6.95
C LEU A 95 11.05 -56.80 7.45
N ALA A 96 10.58 -57.10 8.66
CA ALA A 96 9.45 -56.39 9.25
C ALA A 96 9.79 -54.93 9.58
N LEU A 97 11.03 -54.67 10.02
CA LEU A 97 11.52 -53.32 10.31
C LEU A 97 11.70 -52.52 9.02
N ASP A 98 12.31 -53.12 7.99
CA ASP A 98 12.49 -52.49 6.67
C ASP A 98 11.14 -52.12 6.05
N ARG A 99 10.14 -53.01 6.13
CA ARG A 99 8.77 -52.70 5.67
C ARG A 99 8.15 -51.52 6.41
N ARG A 100 8.36 -51.43 7.72
CA ARG A 100 7.86 -50.30 8.53
C ARG A 100 8.58 -49.00 8.19
N LEU A 101 9.89 -49.05 8.00
CA LEU A 101 10.69 -47.89 7.63
C LEU A 101 10.31 -47.39 6.23
N LEU A 102 10.15 -48.30 5.27
CA LEU A 102 9.68 -47.96 3.92
C LEU A 102 8.28 -47.34 3.97
N GLY A 103 7.35 -47.91 4.76
CA GLY A 103 6.02 -47.34 4.97
C GLY A 103 6.07 -45.93 5.54
N ALA A 104 6.77 -45.75 6.66
CA ALA A 104 6.92 -44.44 7.32
C ALA A 104 7.62 -43.40 6.42
N SER A 105 8.64 -43.81 5.65
CA SER A 105 9.31 -42.94 4.70
C SER A 105 8.41 -42.54 3.52
N GLY A 106 7.51 -43.43 3.09
CA GLY A 106 6.53 -43.17 2.06
C GLY A 106 5.46 -42.18 2.53
N GLU A 107 4.97 -42.34 3.76
CA GLU A 107 4.05 -41.41 4.41
C GLU A 107 4.68 -40.01 4.56
N LEU A 108 5.91 -39.95 5.10
CA LEU A 108 6.67 -38.70 5.20
C LEU A 108 6.87 -38.04 3.83
N ARG A 109 7.19 -38.82 2.80
CA ARG A 109 7.35 -38.27 1.44
C ARG A 109 6.04 -37.72 0.91
N ALA A 110 4.92 -38.40 1.14
CA ALA A 110 3.61 -37.92 0.71
C ALA A 110 3.21 -36.61 1.44
N GLU A 111 3.51 -36.50 2.73
CA GLU A 111 3.32 -35.27 3.50
C GLU A 111 4.19 -34.12 3.00
N LEU A 112 5.47 -34.37 2.71
CA LEU A 112 6.39 -33.39 2.13
C LEU A 112 5.93 -32.92 0.75
N GLU A 113 5.56 -33.85 -0.14
CA GLU A 113 4.98 -33.51 -1.44
C GLU A 113 3.67 -32.71 -1.27
N GLY A 114 2.89 -32.97 -0.21
CA GLY A 114 1.70 -32.18 0.14
C GLY A 114 2.06 -30.74 0.51
N ALA A 115 3.03 -30.57 1.41
CA ALA A 115 3.52 -29.28 1.83
C ALA A 115 4.14 -28.47 0.68
N GLU A 116 4.88 -29.13 -0.22
CA GLU A 116 5.43 -28.48 -1.43
C GLU A 116 4.30 -27.93 -2.32
N ARG A 117 3.25 -28.72 -2.58
CA ARG A 117 2.09 -28.25 -3.37
C ARG A 117 1.38 -27.07 -2.70
N GLU A 118 1.25 -27.08 -1.37
CA GLU A 118 0.67 -25.96 -0.63
C GLU A 118 1.54 -24.70 -0.71
N LEU A 119 2.88 -24.86 -0.63
CA LEU A 119 3.83 -23.77 -0.78
C LEU A 119 3.76 -23.16 -2.19
N ASP A 120 3.67 -24.00 -3.23
CA ASP A 120 3.54 -23.57 -4.62
C ASP A 120 2.22 -22.79 -4.82
N ALA A 121 1.10 -23.32 -4.30
CA ALA A 121 -0.18 -22.62 -4.34
C ALA A 121 -0.15 -21.28 -3.60
N LEU A 122 0.57 -21.20 -2.47
CA LEU A 122 0.76 -19.96 -1.72
C LEU A 122 1.62 -18.96 -2.52
N CYS A 123 2.69 -19.43 -3.17
CA CYS A 123 3.54 -18.61 -4.04
C CYS A 123 2.71 -18.02 -5.19
N GLU A 124 1.90 -18.82 -5.87
CA GLU A 124 1.01 -18.35 -6.94
C GLU A 124 -0.03 -17.34 -6.41
N ALA A 125 -0.69 -17.66 -5.30
CA ALA A 125 -1.68 -16.77 -4.69
C ALA A 125 -1.04 -15.42 -4.29
N SER A 126 0.14 -15.44 -3.69
CA SER A 126 0.87 -14.22 -3.33
C SER A 126 1.29 -13.42 -4.57
N GLY A 127 1.75 -14.08 -5.64
CA GLY A 127 2.07 -13.44 -6.91
C GLY A 127 0.87 -12.75 -7.54
N THR A 128 -0.31 -13.40 -7.56
CA THR A 128 -1.54 -12.78 -8.07
C THR A 128 -2.00 -11.61 -7.20
N ALA A 129 -1.86 -11.70 -5.88
CA ALA A 129 -2.19 -10.62 -4.96
C ALA A 129 -1.28 -9.40 -5.20
N VAL A 130 0.03 -9.61 -5.36
CA VAL A 130 0.99 -8.54 -5.70
C VAL A 130 0.66 -7.90 -7.04
N ALA A 131 0.38 -8.68 -8.07
CA ALA A 131 0.00 -8.16 -9.38
C ALA A 131 -1.28 -7.31 -9.30
N ARG A 132 -2.31 -7.78 -8.58
CA ARG A 132 -3.54 -7.01 -8.35
C ARG A 132 -3.25 -5.71 -7.60
N LEU A 133 -2.46 -5.74 -6.53
CA LEU A 133 -2.08 -4.55 -5.78
C LEU A 133 -1.33 -3.53 -6.64
N GLN A 134 -0.44 -3.98 -7.53
CA GLN A 134 0.27 -3.11 -8.48
C GLN A 134 -0.71 -2.47 -9.48
N THR A 135 -1.65 -3.24 -10.04
CA THR A 135 -2.66 -2.69 -10.95
C THR A 135 -3.58 -1.69 -10.26
N THR A 136 -4.04 -1.98 -9.03
CA THR A 136 -4.87 -1.05 -8.27
C THR A 136 -4.10 0.20 -7.90
N ARG A 137 -2.81 0.06 -7.54
CA ARG A 137 -1.94 1.21 -7.25
C ARG A 137 -1.82 2.11 -8.47
N ALA A 138 -1.50 1.56 -9.64
CA ALA A 138 -1.42 2.33 -10.88
C ALA A 138 -2.74 3.03 -11.22
N ALA A 139 -3.87 2.33 -11.07
CA ALA A 139 -5.19 2.93 -11.26
C ALA A 139 -5.48 4.06 -10.26
N THR A 140 -5.11 3.91 -8.99
CA THR A 140 -5.26 4.97 -7.98
C THR A 140 -4.36 6.17 -8.23
N GLU A 141 -3.13 5.97 -8.72
CA GLU A 141 -2.22 7.06 -9.09
C GLU A 141 -2.80 7.89 -10.23
N VAL A 142 -3.40 7.25 -11.25
CA VAL A 142 -4.13 7.94 -12.32
C VAL A 142 -5.32 8.72 -11.76
N LEU A 143 -6.17 8.11 -10.92
CA LEU A 143 -7.32 8.78 -10.32
C LEU A 143 -6.91 9.97 -9.44
N LEU A 144 -5.82 9.86 -8.70
CA LEU A 144 -5.27 10.97 -7.91
C LEU A 144 -4.81 12.11 -8.81
N SER A 145 -4.13 11.81 -9.92
CA SER A 145 -3.71 12.83 -10.89
C SER A 145 -4.91 13.57 -11.51
N GLN A 146 -5.95 12.82 -11.91
CA GLN A 146 -7.17 13.38 -12.49
C GLN A 146 -7.93 14.22 -11.47
N THR A 147 -8.00 13.76 -10.22
CA THR A 147 -8.64 14.50 -9.13
C THR A 147 -7.89 15.81 -8.84
N SER A 148 -6.56 15.79 -8.85
CA SER A 148 -5.75 17.01 -8.68
C SER A 148 -5.99 18.01 -9.82
N GLN A 149 -6.05 17.55 -11.06
CA GLN A 149 -6.36 18.40 -12.22
C GLN A 149 -7.76 19.02 -12.11
N LEU A 150 -8.76 18.23 -11.73
CA LEU A 150 -10.12 18.71 -11.52
C LEU A 150 -10.20 19.72 -10.37
N GLN A 151 -9.47 19.49 -9.27
CA GLN A 151 -9.40 20.45 -8.17
C GLN A 151 -8.80 21.78 -8.60
N GLU A 152 -7.76 21.75 -9.44
CA GLU A 152 -7.17 22.97 -10.00
C GLU A 152 -8.18 23.70 -10.89
N GLN A 153 -8.85 23.00 -11.80
CA GLN A 153 -9.90 23.56 -12.66
C GLN A 153 -11.04 24.18 -11.85
N VAL A 154 -11.53 23.50 -10.81
CA VAL A 154 -12.55 24.04 -9.90
C VAL A 154 -12.04 25.30 -9.20
N SER A 155 -10.78 25.33 -8.78
CA SER A 155 -10.20 26.52 -8.15
C SER A 155 -10.13 27.71 -9.11
N GLN A 156 -9.80 27.46 -10.38
CA GLN A 156 -9.75 28.48 -11.43
C GLN A 156 -11.15 28.98 -11.76
N ALA A 157 -12.13 28.07 -11.91
CA ALA A 157 -13.53 28.42 -12.14
C ALA A 157 -14.10 29.27 -11.00
N LYS A 158 -13.84 28.90 -9.73
CA LYS A 158 -14.24 29.70 -8.55
C LYS A 158 -13.61 31.08 -8.52
N LYS A 159 -12.35 31.21 -8.95
CA LYS A 159 -11.69 32.53 -9.08
C LYS A 159 -12.39 33.36 -10.15
N GLN A 160 -12.68 32.77 -11.30
CA GLN A 160 -13.39 33.44 -12.40
C GLN A 160 -14.81 33.85 -11.98
N GLU A 161 -15.54 32.98 -11.28
CA GLU A 161 -16.88 33.28 -10.74
C GLU A 161 -16.84 34.46 -9.75
N ARG A 162 -15.88 34.49 -8.82
CA ARG A 162 -15.70 35.62 -7.90
C ARG A 162 -15.38 36.92 -8.62
N LEU A 163 -14.51 36.87 -9.63
CA LEU A 163 -14.18 38.04 -10.44
C LEU A 163 -15.38 38.52 -11.26
N ALA A 164 -16.15 37.60 -11.85
CA ALA A 164 -17.36 37.92 -12.57
C ALA A 164 -18.44 38.53 -11.66
N GLY A 165 -18.61 37.98 -10.45
CA GLY A 165 -19.52 38.53 -9.43
C GLY A 165 -19.11 39.94 -9.01
N ALA A 166 -17.83 40.15 -8.68
CA ALA A 166 -17.32 41.48 -8.32
C ALA A 166 -17.44 42.48 -9.47
N LEU A 167 -17.23 42.04 -10.72
CA LEU A 167 -17.45 42.88 -11.92
C LEU A 167 -18.92 43.23 -12.10
N ALA A 168 -19.84 42.28 -11.89
CA ALA A 168 -21.27 42.52 -11.96
C ALA A 168 -21.71 43.55 -10.92
N GLU A 169 -21.30 43.38 -9.66
CA GLU A 169 -21.57 44.32 -8.57
C GLU A 169 -20.96 45.71 -8.83
N ALA A 170 -19.77 45.77 -9.45
CA ALA A 170 -19.12 47.04 -9.74
C ALA A 170 -19.80 47.83 -10.88
N LEU A 171 -20.36 47.14 -11.88
CA LEU A 171 -20.89 47.74 -13.11
C LEU A 171 -22.42 47.90 -13.12
N GLN A 172 -23.11 47.37 -12.11
CA GLN A 172 -24.56 47.51 -11.96
C GLN A 172 -24.91 48.63 -10.97
N LEU A 173 -26.08 49.25 -11.16
CA LEU A 173 -26.67 50.13 -10.17
C LEU A 173 -27.52 49.33 -9.18
N SER A 174 -27.75 49.90 -8.00
CA SER A 174 -28.74 49.36 -7.08
C SER A 174 -30.13 49.46 -7.71
N ALA A 175 -31.02 48.51 -7.40
CA ALA A 175 -32.40 48.54 -7.86
C ALA A 175 -33.13 49.83 -7.44
N GLU A 176 -32.76 50.40 -6.29
CA GLU A 176 -33.30 51.68 -5.79
C GLU A 176 -32.86 52.87 -6.66
N ASP A 177 -31.58 52.89 -7.07
CA ASP A 177 -31.04 53.94 -7.94
C ASP A 177 -31.68 53.87 -9.33
N GLU A 178 -31.82 52.65 -9.88
CA GLU A 178 -32.51 52.44 -11.16
C GLU A 178 -33.98 52.84 -11.09
N ALA A 179 -34.69 52.54 -9.99
CA ALA A 179 -36.07 52.95 -9.79
C ALA A 179 -36.20 54.48 -9.71
N THR A 180 -35.24 55.14 -9.06
CA THR A 180 -35.20 56.61 -8.94
C THR A 180 -34.95 57.28 -10.30
N LEU A 181 -34.03 56.75 -11.11
CA LEU A 181 -33.70 57.28 -12.43
C LEU A 181 -34.79 57.02 -13.48
N ASN A 182 -35.53 55.92 -13.35
CA ASN A 182 -36.63 55.55 -14.24
C ASN A 182 -38.01 55.95 -13.69
N ALA A 183 -38.05 56.80 -12.66
CA ALA A 183 -39.32 57.22 -12.05
C ALA A 183 -40.24 57.89 -13.09
N PRO A 184 -41.54 57.55 -13.10
CA PRO A 184 -42.49 58.14 -14.03
C PRO A 184 -42.65 59.63 -13.77
N GLN A 185 -43.14 60.35 -14.78
CA GLN A 185 -43.18 61.81 -14.83
C GLN A 185 -43.93 62.45 -13.64
N ASP A 186 -44.91 61.74 -13.09
CA ASP A 186 -45.80 62.18 -11.99
C ASP A 186 -45.34 61.74 -10.59
N ALA A 187 -44.23 61.01 -10.47
CA ALA A 187 -43.76 60.53 -9.18
C ALA A 187 -43.11 61.65 -8.36
N PRO A 188 -43.34 61.69 -7.02
CA PRO A 188 -42.62 62.60 -6.15
C PRO A 188 -41.13 62.26 -6.16
N LEU A 189 -40.31 63.20 -6.62
CA LEU A 189 -38.86 63.05 -6.69
C LEU A 189 -38.19 63.74 -5.51
N SER A 190 -37.40 62.98 -4.77
CA SER A 190 -36.43 63.54 -3.83
C SER A 190 -35.18 63.98 -4.60
N LEU A 191 -34.83 65.26 -4.52
CA LEU A 191 -33.64 65.80 -5.18
C LEU A 191 -32.36 65.10 -4.69
N ASP A 192 -32.25 64.87 -3.38
CA ASP A 192 -31.07 64.23 -2.78
C ASP A 192 -30.87 62.81 -3.30
N ALA A 193 -31.97 62.04 -3.45
CA ALA A 193 -31.92 60.69 -4.00
C ALA A 193 -31.54 60.69 -5.49
N LEU A 194 -32.05 61.65 -6.27
CA LEU A 194 -31.73 61.78 -7.68
C LEU A 194 -30.25 62.15 -7.90
N LEU A 195 -29.73 63.12 -7.13
CA LEU A 195 -28.33 63.53 -7.19
C LEU A 195 -27.41 62.39 -6.74
N GLY A 196 -27.76 61.69 -5.66
CA GLY A 196 -27.02 60.51 -5.21
C GLY A 196 -26.97 59.40 -6.27
N ALA A 197 -28.09 59.12 -6.94
CA ALA A 197 -28.15 58.16 -8.03
C ALA A 197 -27.29 58.60 -9.23
N LEU A 198 -27.33 59.88 -9.61
CA LEU A 198 -26.50 60.45 -10.68
C LEU A 198 -24.99 60.38 -10.39
N ASP A 199 -24.57 60.71 -9.16
CA ASP A 199 -23.18 60.54 -8.72
C ASP A 199 -22.75 59.08 -8.83
N ARG A 200 -23.66 58.15 -8.47
CA ARG A 200 -23.43 56.72 -8.62
C ARG A 200 -23.25 56.33 -10.09
N VAL A 201 -24.13 56.78 -10.99
CA VAL A 201 -24.02 56.56 -12.45
C VAL A 201 -22.67 57.04 -12.97
N ALA A 202 -22.25 58.26 -12.60
CA ALA A 202 -20.96 58.82 -13.02
C ALA A 202 -19.78 57.94 -12.54
N SER A 203 -19.79 57.51 -11.27
CA SER A 203 -18.76 56.63 -10.71
C SER A 203 -18.70 55.24 -11.36
N VAL A 204 -19.86 54.69 -11.77
CA VAL A 204 -19.95 53.41 -12.49
C VAL A 204 -19.46 53.60 -13.93
N GLY A 205 -19.86 54.68 -14.59
CA GLY A 205 -19.46 55.02 -15.95
C GLY A 205 -17.96 55.26 -16.09
N GLU A 206 -17.31 55.89 -15.11
CA GLU A 206 -15.84 56.01 -15.07
C GLU A 206 -15.16 54.65 -14.95
N ARG A 207 -15.64 53.77 -14.06
CA ARG A 207 -15.14 52.39 -13.93
C ARG A 207 -15.34 51.58 -15.21
N ALA A 208 -16.47 51.74 -15.89
CA ALA A 208 -16.74 51.10 -17.18
C ALA A 208 -15.77 51.59 -18.28
N ARG A 209 -15.50 52.90 -18.34
CA ARG A 209 -14.54 53.49 -19.28
C ARG A 209 -13.12 52.96 -19.10
N HIS A 210 -12.69 52.72 -17.86
CA HIS A 210 -11.39 52.07 -17.60
C HIS A 210 -11.30 50.65 -18.20
N LEU A 211 -12.42 49.93 -18.34
CA LEU A 211 -12.43 48.58 -18.93
C LEU A 211 -12.34 48.60 -20.48
N GLU A 212 -12.63 49.73 -21.12
CA GLU A 212 -12.65 49.85 -22.59
C GLU A 212 -11.28 49.69 -23.25
N GLY A 213 -10.20 49.93 -22.51
CA GLY A 213 -8.82 49.71 -22.98
C GLY A 213 -8.32 48.27 -22.85
N GLY A 214 -9.11 47.36 -22.24
CA GLY A 214 -8.65 46.03 -21.86
C GLY A 214 -9.31 44.86 -22.63
N ALA A 215 -9.10 43.65 -22.13
CA ALA A 215 -9.69 42.43 -22.69
C ALA A 215 -11.23 42.41 -22.60
N LEU A 216 -11.81 43.18 -21.68
CA LEU A 216 -13.27 43.31 -21.48
C LEU A 216 -13.84 44.56 -22.17
N ALA A 217 -13.18 45.07 -23.21
CA ALA A 217 -13.55 46.33 -23.85
C ALA A 217 -15.01 46.39 -24.33
N GLN A 218 -15.55 45.27 -24.83
CA GLN A 218 -16.95 45.22 -25.27
C GLN A 218 -17.93 45.35 -24.11
N LEU A 219 -17.63 44.72 -22.96
CA LEU A 219 -18.44 44.84 -21.75
C LEU A 219 -18.37 46.28 -21.22
N GLY A 220 -17.16 46.87 -21.20
CA GLY A 220 -16.95 48.27 -20.84
C GLY A 220 -17.82 49.22 -21.65
N ARG A 221 -17.79 49.10 -22.98
CA ARG A 221 -18.64 49.91 -23.88
C ARG A 221 -20.13 49.72 -23.66
N GLN A 222 -20.58 48.48 -23.44
CA GLN A 222 -21.99 48.20 -23.16
C GLN A 222 -22.43 48.79 -21.82
N ALA A 223 -21.58 48.70 -20.79
CA ALA A 223 -21.84 49.29 -19.49
C ALA A 223 -21.85 50.82 -19.58
N SER A 224 -20.85 51.44 -20.24
CA SER A 224 -20.79 52.89 -20.46
C SER A 224 -22.03 53.39 -21.18
N ALA A 225 -22.43 52.77 -22.30
CA ALA A 225 -23.63 53.17 -23.02
C ALA A 225 -24.92 53.06 -22.18
N ARG A 226 -25.00 52.09 -21.26
CA ARG A 226 -26.12 52.01 -20.31
C ARG A 226 -26.07 53.15 -19.28
N MET A 227 -24.89 53.49 -18.79
CA MET A 227 -24.71 54.60 -17.85
C MET A 227 -25.06 55.93 -18.50
N ASP A 228 -24.63 56.16 -19.74
CA ASP A 228 -24.96 57.36 -20.52
C ASP A 228 -26.48 57.51 -20.68
N ALA A 229 -27.19 56.42 -20.98
CA ALA A 229 -28.66 56.42 -21.06
C ALA A 229 -29.34 56.74 -19.71
N TYR A 230 -28.77 56.30 -18.59
CA TYR A 230 -29.26 56.66 -17.26
C TYR A 230 -28.97 58.12 -16.90
N GLU A 231 -27.80 58.62 -17.29
CA GLU A 231 -27.41 60.02 -17.10
C GLU A 231 -28.35 60.96 -17.87
N GLU A 232 -28.67 60.65 -19.13
CA GLU A 232 -29.65 61.40 -19.92
C GLU A 232 -31.03 61.48 -19.24
N ARG A 233 -31.52 60.35 -18.70
CA ARG A 233 -32.81 60.28 -17.97
C ARG A 233 -32.77 61.07 -16.66
N GLY A 234 -31.65 60.99 -15.94
CA GLY A 234 -31.44 61.72 -14.70
C GLY A 234 -31.44 63.23 -14.93
N TYR A 235 -30.73 63.72 -15.94
CA TYR A 235 -30.76 65.14 -16.31
C TYR A 235 -32.14 65.59 -16.79
N ALA A 236 -32.83 64.79 -17.61
CA ALA A 236 -34.20 65.11 -18.02
C ALA A 236 -35.15 65.25 -16.81
N SER A 237 -35.00 64.37 -15.81
CA SER A 237 -35.77 64.44 -14.56
C SER A 237 -35.39 65.65 -13.70
N LEU A 238 -34.10 66.01 -13.66
CA LEU A 238 -33.62 67.19 -12.96
C LEU A 238 -34.14 68.49 -13.61
N PHE A 239 -34.11 68.58 -14.94
CA PHE A 239 -34.69 69.71 -15.67
C PHE A 239 -36.20 69.84 -15.43
N ARG A 240 -36.93 68.72 -15.41
CA ARG A 240 -38.35 68.71 -15.06
C ARG A 240 -38.58 69.23 -13.64
N TRP A 241 -37.80 68.74 -12.68
CA TRP A 241 -37.89 69.18 -11.29
C TRP A 241 -37.63 70.69 -11.16
N LEU A 242 -36.56 71.20 -11.79
CA LEU A 242 -36.26 72.63 -11.84
C LEU A 242 -37.40 73.44 -12.47
N ALA A 243 -37.97 72.98 -13.57
CA ALA A 243 -39.08 73.66 -14.23
C ALA A 243 -40.34 73.73 -13.35
N ALA A 244 -40.58 72.75 -12.48
CA ALA A 244 -41.66 72.76 -11.52
C ALA A 244 -41.38 73.67 -10.31
N GLU A 245 -40.11 73.85 -9.94
CA GLU A 245 -39.70 74.58 -8.74
C GLU A 245 -39.44 76.08 -8.98
N VAL A 246 -38.92 76.46 -10.16
CA VAL A 246 -38.67 77.86 -10.54
C VAL A 246 -39.91 78.77 -10.38
N PRO A 247 -41.13 78.35 -10.78
CA PRO A 247 -42.34 79.16 -10.55
C PRO A 247 -42.74 79.29 -9.07
N ARG A 248 -42.25 78.41 -8.18
CA ARG A 248 -42.55 78.42 -6.73
C ARG A 248 -41.58 79.32 -5.95
N LEU A 249 -40.43 79.63 -6.53
CA LEU A 249 -39.48 80.58 -5.95
C LEU A 249 -40.04 82.00 -6.04
N PRO A 250 -40.12 82.76 -4.92
CA PRO A 250 -40.59 84.12 -4.96
C PRO A 250 -39.65 84.97 -5.83
N PRO A 251 -40.18 85.89 -6.66
CA PRO A 251 -39.34 86.78 -7.43
C PRO A 251 -38.45 87.57 -6.47
N HIS A 252 -37.16 87.65 -6.80
CA HIS A 252 -36.12 88.30 -5.99
C HIS A 252 -36.47 89.77 -5.64
N ALA A 253 -37.40 90.39 -6.38
CA ALA A 253 -37.96 91.71 -6.13
C ALA A 253 -38.95 91.75 -4.94
N ALA A 254 -39.74 90.71 -4.71
CA ALA A 254 -40.69 90.63 -3.59
C ALA A 254 -39.98 90.42 -2.24
N GLN A 255 -38.85 89.70 -2.22
CA GLN A 255 -38.04 89.52 -1.01
C GLN A 255 -37.33 90.81 -0.56
N ARG A 256 -37.00 91.74 -1.48
CA ARG A 256 -36.44 93.05 -1.11
C ARG A 256 -37.48 94.00 -0.55
N GLN A 257 -38.74 93.90 -0.98
CA GLN A 257 -39.85 94.71 -0.46
C GLN A 257 -40.37 94.24 0.90
N ALA A 258 -40.14 92.98 1.28
CA ALA A 258 -40.50 92.45 2.60
C ALA A 258 -39.41 92.67 3.67
N ALA A 259 -38.19 93.06 3.27
CA ALA A 259 -37.05 93.29 4.15
C ALA A 259 -36.72 94.79 4.34
N ALA A 260 -37.52 95.69 3.75
CA ALA A 260 -37.48 97.14 3.93
C ALA A 260 -38.77 97.60 4.63
#